data_AF-A0A0T2I9R6-F1
#
_entry.id   AF-A0A0T2I9R6-F1
#
_cell.length_a   1.000
_cell.length_b   1.000
_cell.length_c   1.000
_cell.angle_alpha   90.00
_cell.angle_beta   90.00
_cell.angle_gamma   90.00
#
_symmetry.space_group_name_H-M   'P 1'
#
loop_
_entity.id
_entity.type
_entity.pdbx_description
1 polymer ?
#
loop_
_entity_poly.entity_id
_entity_poly.type
_entity_poly.pdbx_seq_one_letter_code
_entity_poly.pdbx_strand_id
1 'polypeptide(L)'
;MGTGQFELRGEIVFKSATGQTTTTKTGSDGMFTIAVKPGTYTVTGSSPQYSDGQGACQTDDPVTVSSAGLTGVTVTCPMRTPASGVTTPSARSLRAVLTLPTTTIRTGESVAAQITVTNNTGEDIHLVGCGPIYTVLLIGGPHQESPFWAACAQNITIPKGDTTYPVTVAATYSECSPRGDQGMAKCLPKEGSMPGLPRGRYTATTWGVTDQVPVPAPITVTVKP
;
A
#
# COMPACT_ATOMS: atom_id res chain seq x y z
N MET A 1 18.64 21.47 16.98
CA MET A 1 19.23 20.64 15.90
C MET A 1 18.47 19.33 15.91
N GLY A 2 17.81 18.96 14.81
CA GLY A 2 17.02 17.74 14.69
C GLY A 2 17.55 16.89 13.54
N THR A 3 17.83 15.61 13.78
CA THR A 3 18.40 14.65 12.84
C THR A 3 17.29 13.94 12.06
N GLY A 4 16.88 14.50 10.92
CA GLY A 4 16.08 13.80 9.92
C GLY A 4 16.96 12.95 9.01
N GLN A 5 16.53 11.74 8.67
CA GLN A 5 17.33 10.71 7.99
C GLN A 5 17.75 11.05 6.55
N PHE A 6 17.24 12.15 5.98
CA PHE A 6 17.67 12.69 4.68
C PHE A 6 17.53 14.23 4.68
N GLU A 7 18.59 14.93 4.32
CA GLU A 7 18.61 16.39 4.12
C GLU A 7 17.81 16.73 2.85
N LEU A 8 16.53 17.08 3.01
CA LEU A 8 15.63 17.33 1.87
C LEU A 8 15.69 18.80 1.44
N ARG A 9 15.90 19.03 0.15
CA ARG A 9 15.76 20.36 -0.44
C ARG A 9 14.29 20.65 -0.71
N GLY A 10 13.82 21.82 -0.31
CA GLY A 10 12.40 22.11 -0.38
C GLY A 10 12.05 23.57 -0.12
N GLU A 11 10.75 23.79 -0.14
CA GLU A 11 10.11 25.05 0.20
C GLU A 11 9.41 24.87 1.54
N ILE A 12 9.55 25.84 2.45
CA ILE A 12 8.90 25.88 3.76
C ILE A 12 7.97 27.08 3.80
N VAL A 13 6.72 26.85 4.20
CA VAL A 13 5.66 27.84 4.30
C VAL A 13 5.23 27.98 5.76
N PHE A 14 5.32 29.20 6.27
CA PHE A 14 4.81 29.61 7.57
C PHE A 14 3.46 30.28 7.39
N LYS A 15 2.39 29.69 7.90
CA LYS A 15 1.05 30.27 7.87
C LYS A 15 0.67 30.76 9.26
N SER A 16 0.46 32.06 9.43
CA SER A 16 -0.01 32.63 10.70
C SER A 16 -1.47 32.23 10.97
N ALA A 17 -1.90 32.38 12.23
CA ALA A 17 -3.31 32.23 12.61
C ALA A 17 -4.25 33.19 11.84
N THR A 18 -3.75 34.34 11.39
CA THR A 18 -4.49 35.31 10.56
C THR A 18 -4.53 34.95 9.07
N GLY A 19 -3.93 33.81 8.70
CA GLY A 19 -3.88 33.32 7.32
C GLY A 19 -2.76 33.91 6.46
N GLN A 20 -1.90 34.77 7.03
CA GLN A 20 -0.76 35.33 6.32
C GLN A 20 0.32 34.26 6.14
N THR A 21 0.74 34.04 4.89
CA THR A 21 1.79 33.07 4.56
C THR A 21 3.12 33.77 4.31
N THR A 22 4.20 33.21 4.83
CA THR A 22 5.58 33.61 4.53
C THR A 22 6.38 32.37 4.17
N THR A 23 7.15 32.44 3.09
CA THR A 23 7.83 31.27 2.52
C THR A 23 9.34 31.45 2.57
N THR A 24 10.08 30.37 2.81
CA THR A 24 11.54 30.29 2.64
C THR A 24 11.93 28.99 1.93
N LYS A 25 13.16 28.91 1.43
CA LYS A 25 13.71 27.70 0.83
C LYS A 25 14.73 27.09 1.79
N THR A 26 14.82 25.76 1.80
CA THR A 26 15.90 25.08 2.51
C THR A 26 17.20 25.14 1.69
N GLY A 27 18.33 25.20 2.38
CA GLY A 27 19.66 25.07 1.82
C GLY A 27 19.93 23.66 1.30
N SER A 28 21.13 23.46 0.74
CA SER A 28 21.57 22.16 0.24
C SER A 28 21.69 21.09 1.33
N ASP A 29 21.79 21.52 2.58
CA ASP A 29 21.88 20.77 3.84
C ASP A 29 20.50 20.57 4.50
N GLY A 30 19.41 20.95 3.84
CA GLY A 30 18.05 20.83 4.37
C GLY A 30 17.71 21.83 5.49
N MET A 31 18.62 22.74 5.86
CA MET A 31 18.36 23.78 6.86
C MET A 31 17.69 25.00 6.25
N PHE A 32 16.90 25.73 7.03
CA PHE A 32 16.32 27.00 6.60
C PHE A 32 16.45 28.05 7.69
N THR A 33 16.46 29.33 7.29
CA THR A 33 16.37 30.47 8.20
C THR A 33 15.36 31.46 7.62
N ILE A 34 14.51 32.02 8.47
CA ILE A 34 13.49 32.98 8.06
C ILE A 34 13.22 33.96 9.21
N ALA A 35 12.94 35.21 8.84
CA ALA A 35 12.44 36.22 9.77
C ALA A 35 10.91 36.30 9.65
N VAL A 36 10.20 35.97 10.73
CA VAL A 36 8.75 36.13 10.85
C VAL A 36 8.44 36.95 12.09
N LYS A 37 7.27 37.60 12.11
CA LYS A 37 6.81 38.33 13.30
C LYS A 37 6.57 37.35 14.46
N PRO A 38 6.64 37.81 15.72
CA PRO A 38 6.21 36.98 16.84
C PRO A 38 4.74 36.55 16.67
N GLY A 39 4.46 35.27 16.91
CA GLY A 39 3.15 34.68 16.70
C GLY A 39 3.19 33.16 16.59
N THR A 40 2.01 32.55 16.49
CA THR A 40 1.86 31.10 16.28
C THR A 40 1.64 30.81 14.79
N TYR A 41 2.41 29.86 14.28
CA TYR A 41 2.45 29.50 12.87
C TYR A 41 2.21 28.01 12.67
N THR A 42 1.40 27.68 11.67
CA THR A 42 1.40 26.35 11.07
C THR A 42 2.52 26.31 10.04
N VAL A 43 3.50 25.43 10.21
CA VAL A 43 4.64 25.31 9.31
C VAL A 43 4.51 24.06 8.47
N THR A 44 4.46 24.24 7.16
CA THR A 44 4.42 23.16 6.17
C THR A 44 5.63 23.25 5.26
N GLY A 45 6.00 22.15 4.63
CA GLY A 45 7.05 22.12 3.61
C GLY A 45 6.68 21.22 2.45
N SER A 46 7.38 21.40 1.33
CA SER A 46 7.31 20.52 0.17
C SER A 46 8.72 20.32 -0.38
N SER A 47 9.02 19.13 -0.88
CA SER A 47 10.32 18.81 -1.47
C SER A 47 10.11 18.09 -2.80
N PRO A 48 10.77 18.51 -3.90
CA PRO A 48 10.77 17.76 -5.16
C PRO A 48 11.28 16.33 -5.01
N GLN A 49 12.08 16.06 -3.97
CA GLN A 49 12.66 14.75 -3.67
C GLN A 49 11.68 13.86 -2.88
N TYR A 50 10.53 14.39 -2.47
CA TYR A 50 9.51 13.70 -1.70
C TYR A 50 8.18 13.68 -2.45
N SER A 51 7.78 12.48 -2.91
CA SER A 51 6.54 12.29 -3.69
C SER A 51 6.44 13.22 -4.92
N ASP A 52 7.55 13.43 -5.62
CA ASP A 52 7.66 14.34 -6.79
C ASP A 52 7.18 15.79 -6.50
N GLY A 53 7.34 16.27 -5.27
CA GLY A 53 6.90 17.61 -4.86
C GLY A 53 5.43 17.72 -4.44
N GLN A 54 4.67 16.62 -4.53
CA GLN A 54 3.24 16.58 -4.16
C GLN A 54 3.02 16.22 -2.69
N GLY A 55 4.05 15.75 -1.99
CA GLY A 55 3.97 15.38 -0.59
C GLY A 55 4.13 16.59 0.33
N ALA A 56 3.18 16.79 1.24
CA ALA A 56 3.28 17.81 2.28
C ALA A 56 4.11 17.29 3.48
N CYS A 57 5.12 18.06 3.85
CA CYS A 57 5.87 17.92 5.09
C CYS A 57 5.27 18.88 6.12
N GLN A 58 5.21 18.52 7.38
CA GLN A 58 4.57 19.34 8.43
C GLN A 58 5.35 19.27 9.73
N THR A 59 5.06 20.23 10.61
CA THR A 59 5.42 20.20 12.03
C THR A 59 4.33 19.48 12.80
N ASP A 60 4.68 18.73 13.85
CA ASP A 60 3.70 18.01 14.66
C ASP A 60 2.79 18.96 15.45
N ASP A 61 3.37 20.06 15.96
CA ASP A 61 2.66 21.10 16.70
C ASP A 61 2.84 22.49 16.05
N PRO A 62 1.88 23.41 16.22
CA PRO A 62 2.03 24.80 15.82
C PRO A 62 3.29 25.43 16.45
N VAL A 63 4.06 26.13 15.61
CA VAL A 63 5.33 26.73 16.00
C VAL A 63 5.07 28.12 16.56
N THR A 64 5.37 28.33 17.85
CA THR A 64 5.28 29.65 18.49
C THR A 64 6.62 30.37 18.43
N VAL A 65 6.68 31.43 17.63
CA VAL A 65 7.87 32.31 17.52
C VAL A 65 7.70 33.48 18.48
N SER A 66 8.67 33.67 19.37
CA SER A 66 8.74 34.82 20.29
C SER A 66 9.72 35.87 19.79
N SER A 67 9.73 37.06 20.40
CA SER A 67 10.73 38.11 20.10
C SER A 67 12.17 37.70 20.42
N ALA A 68 12.37 36.66 21.24
CA ALA A 68 13.68 36.08 21.53
C ALA A 68 14.20 35.16 20.41
N GLY A 69 13.42 34.96 19.34
CA GLY A 69 13.71 34.00 18.28
C GLY A 69 13.34 32.57 18.67
N LEU A 70 13.47 31.66 17.70
CA LEU A 70 13.21 30.24 17.89
C LEU A 70 14.22 29.43 17.08
N THR A 71 14.76 28.36 17.68
CA THR A 71 15.67 27.42 17.02
C THR A 71 15.19 25.99 17.23
N GLY A 72 15.53 25.08 16.33
CA GLY A 72 15.18 23.66 16.45
C GLY A 72 13.81 23.25 15.90
N VAL A 73 13.15 24.13 15.13
CA VAL A 73 11.93 23.75 14.38
C VAL A 73 12.29 22.67 13.37
N THR A 74 11.63 21.52 13.46
CA THR A 74 11.85 20.37 12.57
C THR A 74 10.60 20.15 11.75
N VAL A 75 10.72 20.27 10.42
CA VAL A 75 9.62 20.00 9.48
C VAL A 75 9.84 18.60 8.93
N THR A 76 8.99 17.65 9.34
CA THR A 76 9.15 16.25 8.98
C THR A 76 8.29 15.96 7.75
N CYS A 77 8.87 15.33 6.74
CA CYS A 77 8.11 14.73 5.65
C CYS A 77 7.76 13.31 6.09
N PRO A 78 6.50 13.04 6.50
CA PRO A 78 6.14 11.71 6.97
C PRO A 78 6.18 10.75 5.80
N MET A 79 7.27 9.99 5.64
CA MET A 79 7.19 8.74 4.86
C MET A 79 5.98 7.99 5.41
N ARG A 80 5.07 7.53 4.53
CA ARG A 80 3.92 6.71 4.92
C ARG A 80 4.40 5.42 5.59
N THR A 81 4.83 5.52 6.83
CA THR A 81 4.70 4.50 7.82
C THR A 81 3.24 4.57 8.27
N PRO A 82 2.54 3.43 8.38
CA PRO A 82 1.20 3.44 8.94
C PRO A 82 1.29 4.02 10.36
N ALA A 83 0.78 5.24 10.52
CA ALA A 83 0.74 5.92 11.80
C ALA A 83 -0.05 5.04 12.79
N SER A 84 0.63 4.59 13.84
CA SER A 84 -0.04 4.03 15.00
C SER A 84 -0.64 5.18 15.81
N GLY A 85 -1.97 5.28 15.79
CA GLY A 85 -2.74 5.80 16.92
C GLY A 85 -3.13 7.29 16.93
N VAL A 86 -4.20 7.63 16.21
CA VAL A 86 -5.36 8.33 16.81
C VAL A 86 -6.61 7.65 16.24
N THR A 87 -7.21 6.76 17.02
CA THR A 87 -8.45 6.06 16.65
C THR A 87 -9.62 7.01 16.83
N THR A 88 -9.90 7.85 15.83
CA THR A 88 -11.27 8.36 15.65
C THR A 88 -12.16 7.16 15.32
N PRO A 89 -13.34 6.97 15.94
CA PRO A 89 -14.24 5.89 15.56
C PRO A 89 -14.52 5.98 14.06
N SER A 90 -14.18 4.89 13.41
CA SER A 90 -14.32 4.60 12.00
C SER A 90 -15.59 5.23 11.43
N ALA A 91 -15.44 6.07 10.40
CA ALA A 91 -16.44 6.08 9.35
C ALA A 91 -16.71 4.61 8.96
N ARG A 92 -17.96 4.21 8.71
CA ARG A 92 -18.28 2.86 8.23
C ARG A 92 -17.31 2.49 7.11
N SER A 93 -16.38 1.58 7.39
CA SER A 93 -15.30 1.27 6.47
C SER A 93 -15.14 -0.22 6.39
N LEU A 94 -14.91 -0.69 5.18
CA LEU A 94 -14.55 -2.06 4.88
C LEU A 94 -13.19 -2.02 4.18
N ARG A 95 -12.19 -2.68 4.75
CA ARG A 95 -10.80 -2.62 4.25
C ARG A 95 -10.20 -4.01 4.19
N ALA A 96 -9.44 -4.31 3.13
CA ALA A 96 -8.66 -5.54 3.01
C ALA A 96 -7.16 -5.24 2.93
N VAL A 97 -6.35 -6.11 3.53
CA VAL A 97 -4.88 -6.09 3.43
C VAL A 97 -4.36 -7.48 3.13
N LEU A 98 -3.64 -7.61 2.02
CA LEU A 98 -2.86 -8.80 1.70
C LEU A 98 -1.51 -8.74 2.43
N THR A 99 -1.19 -9.77 3.18
CA THR A 99 0.09 -9.95 3.88
C THR A 99 0.80 -11.17 3.31
N LEU A 100 1.97 -10.93 2.70
CA LEU A 100 2.86 -12.00 2.26
C LEU A 100 4.01 -12.15 3.26
N PRO A 101 4.38 -13.38 3.66
CA PRO A 101 5.56 -13.61 4.49
C PRO A 101 6.87 -13.35 3.72
N THR A 102 6.83 -13.42 2.39
CA THR A 102 7.95 -13.14 1.50
C THR A 102 7.45 -12.57 0.17
N THR A 103 8.19 -11.62 -0.40
CA THR A 103 7.97 -11.10 -1.77
C THR A 103 8.88 -11.77 -2.80
N THR A 104 9.59 -12.84 -2.41
CA THR A 104 10.41 -13.66 -3.31
C THR A 104 9.93 -15.11 -3.27
N ILE A 105 9.57 -15.65 -4.43
CA ILE A 105 9.06 -17.02 -4.59
C ILE A 105 9.91 -17.75 -5.64
N ARG A 106 10.22 -19.03 -5.43
CA ARG A 106 10.90 -19.83 -6.47
C ARG A 106 9.91 -20.28 -7.53
N THR A 107 10.40 -20.45 -8.75
CA THR A 107 9.60 -20.99 -9.85
C THR A 107 9.03 -22.36 -9.49
N GLY A 108 7.73 -22.57 -9.72
CA GLY A 108 7.06 -23.82 -9.37
C GLY A 108 6.60 -23.93 -7.91
N GLU A 109 6.99 -23.01 -7.03
CA GLU A 109 6.59 -23.01 -5.63
C GLU A 109 5.36 -22.14 -5.36
N SER A 110 4.80 -22.29 -4.16
CA SER A 110 3.70 -21.49 -3.66
C SER A 110 4.00 -20.97 -2.26
N VAL A 111 3.45 -19.80 -1.95
CA VAL A 111 3.55 -19.18 -0.62
C VAL A 111 2.16 -19.08 -0.02
N ALA A 112 2.02 -19.55 1.22
CA ALA A 112 0.85 -19.28 2.04
C ALA A 112 0.87 -17.80 2.46
N ALA A 113 -0.21 -17.08 2.15
CA ALA A 113 -0.41 -15.69 2.48
C ALA A 113 -1.78 -15.50 3.15
N GLN A 114 -2.04 -14.30 3.63
CA GLN A 114 -3.28 -14.00 4.35
C GLN A 114 -3.87 -12.68 3.88
N ILE A 115 -5.19 -12.63 3.77
CA ILE A 115 -5.93 -11.39 3.60
C ILE A 115 -6.69 -11.11 4.89
N THR A 116 -6.42 -9.98 5.52
CA THR A 116 -7.19 -9.51 6.67
C THR A 116 -8.20 -8.49 6.19
N VAL A 117 -9.47 -8.74 6.50
CA VAL A 117 -10.58 -7.82 6.27
C VAL A 117 -11.00 -7.20 7.58
N THR A 118 -10.96 -5.87 7.64
CA THR A 118 -11.47 -5.08 8.76
C THR A 118 -12.84 -4.55 8.37
N ASN A 119 -13.90 -5.06 9.02
CA ASN A 119 -15.27 -4.62 8.86
C ASN A 119 -15.69 -3.75 10.05
N ASN A 120 -15.60 -2.42 9.88
CA ASN A 120 -16.03 -1.44 10.87
C ASN A 120 -17.39 -0.82 10.51
N THR A 121 -18.24 -1.53 9.75
CA THR A 121 -19.55 -1.01 9.36
C THR A 121 -20.58 -1.03 10.51
N GLY A 122 -20.29 -1.79 11.56
CA GLY A 122 -21.15 -1.99 12.74
C GLY A 122 -21.99 -3.26 12.68
N GLU A 123 -22.07 -3.92 11.53
CA GLU A 123 -22.88 -5.11 11.28
C GLU A 123 -22.12 -6.14 10.42
N ASP A 124 -22.61 -7.37 10.40
CA ASP A 124 -22.12 -8.40 9.50
C ASP A 124 -22.55 -8.09 8.06
N ILE A 125 -21.68 -8.40 7.09
CA ILE A 125 -21.97 -8.20 5.68
C ILE A 125 -22.26 -9.56 5.05
N HIS A 126 -23.42 -9.69 4.41
CA HIS A 126 -23.83 -10.91 3.73
C HIS A 126 -23.71 -10.72 2.21
N LEU A 127 -23.04 -11.68 1.57
CA LEU A 127 -22.70 -11.68 0.15
C LEU A 127 -23.07 -13.03 -0.45
N VAL A 128 -23.27 -13.05 -1.76
CA VAL A 128 -23.46 -14.30 -2.51
C VAL A 128 -22.27 -14.50 -3.44
N GLY A 129 -21.65 -15.68 -3.39
CA GLY A 129 -20.47 -15.96 -4.19
C GLY A 129 -20.10 -17.43 -4.26
N CYS A 130 -18.94 -17.71 -4.84
CA CYS A 130 -18.41 -19.04 -5.01
C CYS A 130 -17.02 -19.22 -4.43
N GLY A 131 -16.88 -20.24 -3.59
CA GLY A 131 -15.59 -20.67 -3.07
C GLY A 131 -15.00 -19.68 -2.08
N PRO A 132 -13.67 -19.57 -1.99
CA PRO A 132 -13.03 -18.59 -1.12
C PRO A 132 -13.37 -17.17 -1.57
N ILE A 133 -13.53 -16.25 -0.62
CA ILE A 133 -13.90 -14.84 -0.88
C ILE A 133 -12.85 -14.14 -1.76
N TYR A 134 -11.60 -14.61 -1.68
CA TYR A 134 -10.46 -14.04 -2.38
C TYR A 134 -9.64 -15.09 -3.13
N THR A 135 -9.04 -14.63 -4.23
CA THR A 135 -7.97 -15.32 -4.93
C THR A 135 -6.87 -14.33 -5.29
N VAL A 136 -5.63 -14.80 -5.36
CA VAL A 136 -4.45 -13.97 -5.64
C VAL A 136 -3.64 -14.62 -6.75
N LEU A 137 -3.42 -13.89 -7.84
CA LEU A 137 -2.66 -14.35 -9.00
C LEU A 137 -1.47 -13.42 -9.28
N LEU A 138 -0.41 -13.96 -9.85
CA LEU A 138 0.78 -13.21 -10.24
C LEU A 138 0.65 -12.75 -11.69
N ILE A 139 0.43 -11.45 -11.93
CA ILE A 139 0.36 -10.87 -13.28
C ILE A 139 1.69 -10.19 -13.62
N GLY A 140 2.22 -10.39 -14.83
CA GLY A 140 3.42 -9.68 -15.26
C GLY A 140 3.94 -10.11 -16.63
N GLY A 141 4.44 -9.14 -17.41
CA GLY A 141 4.96 -9.39 -18.77
C GLY A 141 3.85 -9.92 -19.71
N PRO A 142 4.09 -11.00 -20.49
CA PRO A 142 3.06 -11.61 -21.35
C PRO A 142 2.03 -12.45 -20.58
N HIS A 143 2.17 -12.58 -19.26
CA HIS A 143 1.32 -13.42 -18.43
C HIS A 143 0.20 -12.58 -17.81
N GLN A 144 -1.00 -12.76 -18.35
CA GLN A 144 -2.25 -12.25 -17.80
C GLN A 144 -3.10 -13.43 -17.37
N GLU A 145 -3.63 -13.37 -16.15
CA GLU A 145 -4.59 -14.33 -15.65
C GLU A 145 -5.81 -13.60 -15.14
N SER A 146 -6.96 -14.23 -15.32
CA SER A 146 -8.21 -13.86 -14.68
C SER A 146 -8.71 -15.08 -13.91
N PRO A 147 -9.27 -14.92 -12.71
CA PRO A 147 -9.78 -16.06 -12.00
C PRO A 147 -11.07 -16.57 -12.66
N PHE A 148 -11.27 -17.88 -12.60
CA PHE A 148 -12.54 -18.50 -12.97
C PHE A 148 -13.34 -18.78 -11.70
N TRP A 149 -14.46 -18.09 -11.53
CA TRP A 149 -15.46 -18.45 -10.51
C TRP A 149 -16.53 -19.30 -11.18
N ALA A 150 -16.77 -20.49 -10.63
CA ALA A 150 -17.86 -21.34 -11.11
C ALA A 150 -19.22 -20.63 -10.93
N ALA A 151 -20.22 -21.01 -11.74
CA ALA A 151 -21.60 -20.56 -11.55
C ALA A 151 -22.23 -21.30 -10.36
N CYS A 152 -21.99 -20.82 -9.16
CA CYS A 152 -22.62 -21.30 -7.93
C CYS A 152 -23.12 -20.10 -7.10
N ALA A 153 -23.92 -20.37 -6.07
CA ALA A 153 -24.43 -19.34 -5.17
C ALA A 153 -24.36 -19.86 -3.74
N GLN A 154 -23.40 -19.35 -2.98
CA GLN A 154 -23.27 -19.63 -1.55
C GLN A 154 -23.36 -18.32 -0.77
N ASN A 155 -24.04 -18.37 0.37
CA ASN A 155 -24.03 -17.25 1.30
C ASN A 155 -22.69 -17.19 2.02
N ILE A 156 -22.04 -16.04 1.88
CA ILE A 156 -20.76 -15.71 2.49
C ILE A 156 -21.02 -14.59 3.47
N THR A 157 -20.52 -14.72 4.70
CA THR A 157 -20.64 -13.68 5.72
C THR A 157 -19.25 -13.13 6.04
N ILE A 158 -19.10 -11.81 6.01
CA ILE A 158 -17.95 -11.09 6.55
C ILE A 158 -18.35 -10.57 7.92
N PRO A 159 -17.88 -11.19 9.01
CA PRO A 159 -18.20 -10.74 10.36
C PRO A 159 -17.78 -9.30 10.60
N LYS A 160 -18.44 -8.62 11.54
CA LYS A 160 -17.93 -7.38 12.11
C LYS A 160 -16.55 -7.59 12.76
N GLY A 161 -15.69 -6.57 12.69
CA GLY A 161 -14.33 -6.62 13.20
C GLY A 161 -13.34 -7.21 12.19
N ASP A 162 -12.22 -7.72 12.69
CA ASP A 162 -11.15 -8.27 11.86
C ASP A 162 -11.38 -9.76 11.59
N THR A 163 -11.31 -10.14 10.31
CA THR A 163 -11.37 -11.55 9.87
C THR A 163 -10.21 -11.85 8.93
N THR A 164 -9.54 -12.98 9.15
CA THR A 164 -8.39 -13.40 8.34
C THR A 164 -8.76 -14.56 7.43
N TYR A 165 -8.50 -14.40 6.13
CA TYR A 165 -8.72 -15.40 5.10
C TYR A 165 -7.37 -15.93 4.59
N PRO A 166 -7.12 -17.25 4.67
CA PRO A 166 -5.92 -17.83 4.07
C PRO A 166 -6.03 -17.80 2.55
N VAL A 167 -4.94 -17.41 1.88
CA VAL A 167 -4.81 -17.44 0.42
C VAL A 167 -3.46 -18.04 0.04
N THR A 168 -3.36 -18.55 -1.19
CA THR A 168 -2.11 -19.09 -1.74
C THR A 168 -1.67 -18.24 -2.92
N VAL A 169 -0.41 -17.84 -2.95
CA VAL A 169 0.21 -17.16 -4.09
C VAL A 169 1.15 -18.15 -4.76
N ALA A 170 0.80 -18.62 -5.95
CA ALA A 170 1.57 -19.61 -6.69
C ALA A 170 2.47 -18.94 -7.74
N ALA A 171 3.72 -19.39 -7.84
CA ALA A 171 4.64 -19.06 -8.92
C ALA A 171 4.62 -20.15 -10.01
N THR A 172 3.42 -20.59 -10.37
CA THR A 172 3.11 -21.53 -11.47
C THR A 172 2.08 -20.91 -12.38
N TYR A 173 2.03 -21.34 -13.64
CA TYR A 173 0.90 -21.02 -14.51
C TYR A 173 -0.39 -21.63 -13.96
N SER A 174 -1.53 -20.96 -14.14
CA SER A 174 -2.86 -21.52 -13.82
C SER A 174 -3.30 -22.60 -14.82
N GLU A 175 -2.82 -22.48 -16.06
CA GLU A 175 -3.15 -23.36 -17.18
C GLU A 175 -1.92 -23.68 -18.03
N CYS A 176 -1.93 -24.85 -18.65
CA CYS A 176 -0.90 -25.28 -19.58
C CYS A 176 -1.52 -26.15 -20.68
N SER A 177 -0.83 -26.25 -21.82
CA SER A 177 -1.23 -27.17 -22.88
C SER A 177 -0.22 -28.32 -23.03
N PRO A 178 -0.64 -29.51 -23.47
CA PRO A 178 0.30 -30.63 -23.69
C PRO A 178 1.41 -30.31 -24.70
N ARG A 179 1.16 -29.35 -25.61
CA ARG A 179 2.07 -28.98 -26.70
C ARG A 179 2.77 -27.64 -26.49
N GLY A 180 2.30 -26.77 -25.60
CA GLY A 180 2.82 -25.41 -25.43
C GLY A 180 2.45 -24.49 -26.59
N ASP A 181 1.17 -24.50 -26.98
CA ASP A 181 0.60 -23.74 -28.09
C ASP A 181 -0.39 -22.67 -27.61
N GLN A 182 -0.82 -21.78 -28.52
CA GLN A 182 -1.79 -20.69 -28.24
C GLN A 182 -1.35 -19.72 -27.13
N GLY A 183 -0.04 -19.54 -26.93
CA GLY A 183 0.51 -18.69 -25.87
C GLY A 183 0.54 -19.34 -24.49
N MET A 184 0.15 -20.61 -24.37
CA MET A 184 0.26 -21.38 -23.14
C MET A 184 1.62 -22.06 -23.01
N ALA A 185 2.09 -22.20 -21.77
CA ALA A 185 3.28 -23.01 -21.48
C ALA A 185 2.98 -24.50 -21.65
N LYS A 186 4.01 -25.29 -21.96
CA LYS A 186 3.89 -26.75 -22.05
C LYS A 186 3.76 -27.35 -20.66
N CYS A 187 2.75 -28.22 -20.46
CA CYS A 187 2.58 -28.95 -19.21
C CYS A 187 3.80 -29.83 -18.88
N LEU A 188 4.07 -30.01 -17.59
CA LEU A 188 5.14 -30.91 -17.15
C LEU A 188 4.73 -32.38 -17.35
N PRO A 189 5.69 -33.30 -17.58
CA PRO A 189 5.40 -34.72 -17.86
C PRO A 189 4.73 -35.47 -16.70
N LYS A 190 4.88 -34.98 -15.47
CA LYS A 190 4.28 -35.57 -14.28
C LYS A 190 2.82 -35.13 -14.19
N GLU A 191 1.88 -36.01 -14.54
CA GLU A 191 0.42 -35.81 -14.38
C GLU A 191 -0.11 -34.44 -14.82
N GLY A 192 0.46 -33.84 -15.88
CA GLY A 192 0.02 -32.51 -16.32
C GLY A 192 0.24 -31.40 -15.30
N SER A 193 1.18 -31.55 -14.36
CA SER A 193 1.46 -30.53 -13.35
C SER A 193 1.86 -29.22 -14.00
N MET A 194 1.42 -28.12 -13.40
CA MET A 194 1.61 -26.79 -13.96
C MET A 194 3.09 -26.39 -14.00
N PRO A 195 3.56 -25.83 -15.12
CA PRO A 195 4.92 -25.30 -15.20
C PRO A 195 5.09 -24.10 -14.27
N GLY A 196 6.32 -23.90 -13.78
CA GLY A 196 6.68 -22.73 -13.00
C GLY A 196 6.68 -21.45 -13.85
N LEU A 197 6.35 -20.32 -13.23
CA LEU A 197 6.47 -19.02 -13.88
C LEU A 197 7.94 -18.71 -14.16
N PRO A 198 8.26 -18.05 -15.29
CA PRO A 198 9.60 -17.56 -15.57
C PRO A 198 10.12 -16.63 -14.47
N ARG A 199 11.45 -16.51 -14.36
CA ARG A 199 12.05 -15.50 -13.49
C ARG A 199 11.60 -14.10 -13.91
N GLY A 200 11.27 -13.25 -12.95
CA GLY A 200 10.79 -11.91 -13.27
C GLY A 200 10.15 -11.19 -12.09
N ARG A 201 9.72 -9.96 -12.35
CA ARG A 201 8.88 -9.20 -11.43
C ARG A 201 7.42 -9.32 -11.85
N TYR A 202 6.59 -9.68 -10.88
CA TYR A 202 5.17 -9.88 -11.03
C TYR A 202 4.43 -9.03 -10.02
N THR A 203 3.16 -8.80 -10.28
CA THR A 203 2.22 -8.13 -9.38
C THR A 203 1.27 -9.18 -8.84
N ALA A 204 1.31 -9.40 -7.53
CA ALA A 204 0.30 -10.17 -6.82
C ALA A 204 -0.99 -9.35 -6.76
N THR A 205 -1.89 -9.64 -7.69
CA THR A 205 -3.20 -8.99 -7.80
C THR A 205 -4.21 -9.87 -7.09
N THR A 206 -5.09 -9.24 -6.32
CA THR A 206 -6.18 -9.94 -5.64
C THR A 206 -7.47 -9.69 -6.40
N TRP A 207 -8.35 -10.68 -6.42
CA TRP A 207 -9.73 -10.49 -6.83
C TRP A 207 -10.66 -10.96 -5.72
N GLY A 208 -11.71 -10.18 -5.51
CA GLY A 208 -12.84 -10.57 -4.66
C GLY A 208 -13.85 -11.39 -5.45
N VAL A 209 -14.64 -12.17 -4.73
CA VAL A 209 -15.75 -12.97 -5.29
C VAL A 209 -16.88 -12.09 -5.85
N THR A 210 -17.02 -10.85 -5.35
CA THR A 210 -17.91 -9.81 -5.89
C THR A 210 -17.21 -8.45 -5.84
N ASP A 211 -17.75 -7.46 -6.54
CA ASP A 211 -17.33 -6.06 -6.50
C ASP A 211 -17.61 -5.37 -5.16
N GLN A 212 -18.48 -5.95 -4.33
CA GLN A 212 -18.82 -5.46 -3.00
C GLN A 212 -17.72 -5.71 -1.96
N VAL A 213 -16.78 -6.62 -2.25
CA VAL A 213 -15.67 -6.95 -1.37
C VAL A 213 -14.47 -6.04 -1.67
N PRO A 214 -13.85 -5.39 -0.67
CA PRO A 214 -12.66 -4.59 -0.92
C PRO A 214 -11.52 -5.48 -1.39
N VAL A 215 -10.81 -5.01 -2.41
CA VAL A 215 -9.60 -5.66 -2.92
C VAL A 215 -8.38 -4.94 -2.35
N PRO A 216 -7.42 -5.66 -1.75
CA PRO A 216 -6.20 -5.06 -1.21
C PRO A 216 -5.32 -4.48 -2.34
N ALA A 217 -4.46 -3.53 -1.98
CA ALA A 217 -3.48 -3.00 -2.91
C ALA A 217 -2.56 -4.12 -3.44
N PRO A 218 -2.24 -4.14 -4.75
CA PRO A 218 -1.35 -5.16 -5.29
C PRO A 218 0.08 -5.06 -4.71
N ILE A 219 0.76 -6.20 -4.59
CA ILE A 219 2.13 -6.27 -4.06
C ILE A 219 3.08 -6.76 -5.15
N THR A 220 4.22 -6.10 -5.32
CA THR A 220 5.27 -6.59 -6.24
C THR A 220 5.97 -7.81 -5.65
N VAL A 221 6.00 -8.90 -6.43
CA VAL A 221 6.66 -10.17 -6.12
C VAL A 221 7.77 -10.43 -7.14
N THR A 222 8.88 -11.01 -6.69
CA THR A 222 9.97 -11.46 -7.56
C THR A 222 9.98 -12.97 -7.62
N VAL A 223 9.86 -13.52 -8.83
CA VAL A 223 10.04 -14.96 -9.09
C VAL A 223 11.51 -15.22 -9.41
N LYS A 224 12.11 -16.16 -8.69
CA LYS A 224 13.51 -16.60 -8.85
C LYS A 224 13.59 -18.08 -9.25
N PRO A 225 14.72 -18.54 -9.79
CA PRO A 225 14.99 -19.97 -9.97
C PRO A 225 14.98 -20.75 -8.65
#